data_AF-A0A1C0SUA5-F1
#
_entry.id   AF-A0A1C0SUA5-F1
#
_cell.length_a   1.000
_cell.length_b   1.000
_cell.length_c   1.000
_cell.angle_alpha   90.00
_cell.angle_beta   90.00
_cell.angle_gamma   90.00
#
_symmetry.space_group_name_H-M   'P 1'
#
loop_
_entity.id
_entity.type
_entity.pdbx_description
1 polymer ?
#
loop_
_entity_poly.entity_id
_entity_poly.type
_entity_poly.pdbx_seq_one_letter_code
_entity_poly.pdbx_strand_id
1 'polypeptide(L)'
;MTRLFAITLDNLRMAQTVFATRDAALARWLVEVKEDVRRLERQSAERHLQRLRDGRMESIETSSLHLDMLRDLKRINAHIVSVAHPILDDSGLLIESRIRQVG
;
A
#
# COMPACT_ATOMS: atom_id res chain seq x y z
N MET A 1 10.91 7.22 -1.37
CA MET A 1 9.70 7.94 -1.81
C MET A 1 9.34 7.64 -3.27
N THR A 2 10.19 7.94 -4.26
CA THR A 2 9.90 7.74 -5.70
C THR A 2 9.40 6.34 -6.05
N ARG A 3 10.00 5.29 -5.47
CA ARG A 3 9.54 3.91 -5.67
C ARG A 3 8.14 3.64 -5.12
N LEU A 4 7.82 4.15 -3.92
CA LEU A 4 6.51 3.98 -3.32
C LEU A 4 5.45 4.79 -4.08
N PHE A 5 5.83 5.94 -4.62
CA PHE A 5 4.95 6.72 -5.49
C PHE A 5 4.66 5.99 -6.81
N ALA A 6 5.69 5.47 -7.48
CA ALA A 6 5.55 4.73 -8.74
C ALA A 6 4.63 3.50 -8.57
N ILE A 7 4.87 2.66 -7.56
CA ILE A 7 4.03 1.49 -7.31
C ILE A 7 2.58 1.87 -6.97
N THR A 8 2.35 3.04 -6.37
CA THR A 8 0.99 3.53 -6.11
C THR A 8 0.25 3.84 -7.41
N LEU A 9 0.92 4.47 -8.38
CA LEU A 9 0.33 4.75 -9.69
C LEU A 9 0.06 3.46 -10.48
N ASP A 10 0.97 2.49 -10.42
CA ASP A 10 0.80 1.20 -11.08
C ASP A 10 -0.36 0.41 -10.45
N ASN A 11 -0.47 0.43 -9.12
CA ASN A 11 -1.60 -0.18 -8.42
C ASN A 11 -2.94 0.48 -8.75
N LEU A 12 -2.97 1.81 -8.92
CA LEU A 12 -4.17 2.51 -9.33
C LEU A 12 -4.63 2.06 -10.73
N ARG A 13 -3.70 1.96 -11.68
CA ARG A 13 -3.98 1.45 -13.03
C ARG A 13 -4.47 0.01 -13.00
N MET A 14 -3.80 -0.84 -12.22
CA MET A 14 -4.21 -2.24 -12.05
C MET A 14 -5.62 -2.34 -11.45
N ALA A 15 -5.95 -1.51 -10.44
CA ALA A 15 -7.26 -1.50 -9.84
C ALA A 15 -8.36 -1.10 -10.83
N GLN A 16 -8.08 -0.17 -11.76
CA GLN A 16 -9.00 0.16 -12.85
C GLN A 16 -9.25 -1.05 -13.77
N THR A 17 -8.19 -1.78 -14.13
CA THR A 17 -8.31 -3.02 -14.92
C THR A 17 -9.10 -4.09 -14.17
N VAL A 18 -8.78 -4.33 -12.90
CA VAL A 18 -9.48 -5.29 -12.02
C VAL A 18 -10.96 -4.93 -11.93
N PHE A 19 -11.29 -3.66 -11.72
CA PHE A 19 -12.68 -3.20 -11.64
C PHE A 19 -13.45 -3.44 -12.95
N ALA A 20 -12.85 -3.09 -14.09
CA ALA A 20 -13.51 -3.20 -15.39
C ALA A 20 -13.68 -4.66 -15.86
N THR A 21 -12.72 -5.52 -15.55
CA THR A 21 -12.69 -6.92 -16.03
C THR A 21 -13.27 -7.92 -15.05
N ARG A 22 -13.31 -7.57 -13.76
CA ARG A 22 -13.56 -8.49 -12.64
C ARG A 22 -12.63 -9.71 -12.63
N ASP A 23 -11.41 -9.58 -13.17
CA ASP A 23 -10.42 -10.65 -13.17
C ASP A 23 -9.92 -10.96 -11.75
N ALA A 24 -10.24 -12.16 -11.26
CA ALA A 24 -9.89 -12.60 -9.91
C ALA A 24 -8.38 -12.84 -9.71
N ALA A 25 -7.63 -13.19 -10.76
CA ALA A 25 -6.19 -13.35 -10.67
C ALA A 25 -5.51 -11.99 -10.49
N LEU A 26 -5.94 -10.99 -11.26
CA LEU A 26 -5.45 -9.61 -11.09
C LEU A 26 -5.88 -9.01 -9.74
N ALA A 27 -7.09 -9.31 -9.28
CA ALA A 27 -7.56 -8.91 -7.95
C ALA A 27 -6.68 -9.49 -6.83
N ARG A 28 -6.32 -10.78 -6.92
CA ARG A 28 -5.41 -11.44 -5.97
C ARG A 28 -4.04 -10.78 -5.97
N TRP A 29 -3.47 -10.56 -7.16
CA TRP A 29 -2.18 -9.90 -7.30
C TRP A 29 -2.18 -8.51 -6.66
N LEU A 30 -3.25 -7.73 -6.85
CA LEU A 30 -3.39 -6.41 -6.23
C LEU A 30 -3.38 -6.49 -4.69
N VAL A 31 -4.02 -7.51 -4.10
CA VAL A 31 -3.96 -7.76 -2.65
C VAL A 31 -2.54 -8.12 -2.19
N GLU A 32 -1.82 -8.94 -2.94
CA GLU A 32 -0.43 -9.33 -2.62
C GLU A 32 0.52 -8.12 -2.64
N VAL A 33 0.39 -7.23 -3.61
CA VAL A 33 1.20 -5.99 -3.70
C VAL A 33 1.02 -5.09 -2.47
N LYS A 34 -0.11 -5.20 -1.75
CA LYS A 34 -0.32 -4.47 -0.48
C LYS A 34 0.76 -4.79 0.55
N GLU A 35 1.27 -6.02 0.61
CA GLU A 35 2.38 -6.40 1.49
C GLU A 35 3.70 -5.75 1.07
N ASP A 36 3.96 -5.67 -0.24
CA ASP A 36 5.14 -4.97 -0.75
C ASP A 36 5.11 -3.47 -0.45
N VAL A 37 3.94 -2.84 -0.58
CA VAL A 37 3.74 -1.45 -0.18
C VAL A 37 4.04 -1.24 1.32
N ARG A 38 3.53 -2.13 2.19
CA ARG A 38 3.84 -2.10 3.63
C ARG A 38 5.32 -2.19 3.92
N ARG A 39 6.03 -3.09 3.24
CA ARG A 39 7.47 -3.29 3.39
C ARG A 39 8.26 -2.07 2.89
N LEU A 40 7.93 -1.53 1.73
CA LEU A 40 8.59 -0.36 1.15
C LEU A 40 8.40 0.91 1.97
N GLU A 41 7.21 1.09 2.55
CA GLU A 41 6.92 2.18 3.47
C GLU A 41 7.81 2.08 4.72
N ARG A 42 7.80 0.93 5.41
CA ARG A 42 8.64 0.69 6.59
C ARG A 42 10.12 0.93 6.31
N GLN A 43 10.67 0.33 5.25
CA GLN A 43 12.07 0.53 4.87
C GLN A 43 12.40 1.98 4.52
N SER A 44 11.45 2.74 3.98
CA SER A 44 11.66 4.15 3.67
C SER A 44 11.64 5.00 4.93
N ALA A 45 10.73 4.72 5.87
CA ALA A 45 10.65 5.37 7.17
C ALA A 45 11.90 5.10 8.04
N GLU A 46 12.38 3.86 8.09
CA GLU A 46 13.60 3.49 8.84
C GLU A 46 14.84 4.21 8.29
N ARG A 47 15.04 4.18 6.97
CA ARG A 47 16.14 4.92 6.33
C ARG A 47 16.05 6.40 6.58
N HIS A 48 14.85 6.95 6.66
CA HIS A 48 14.63 8.36 6.96
C HIS A 48 14.99 8.69 8.41
N LEU A 49 14.53 7.88 9.37
CA LEU A 49 14.88 8.02 10.79
C LEU A 49 16.39 7.90 11.04
N GLN A 50 17.08 7.02 10.31
CA GLN A 50 18.54 6.92 10.41
C GLN A 50 19.23 8.23 10.00
N ARG A 51 18.81 8.86 8.90
CA ARG A 51 19.37 10.15 8.46
C ARG A 51 19.15 11.29 9.48
N LEU A 52 18.01 11.27 10.17
CA LEU A 52 17.72 12.19 11.27
C LEU A 52 18.69 11.98 12.44
N ARG A 53 18.92 10.72 12.84
CA ARG A 53 19.86 10.36 13.92
C ARG A 53 21.30 10.78 13.59
N ASP A 54 21.67 10.74 12.31
CA ASP A 54 23.01 11.12 11.84
C ASP A 54 23.22 12.65 11.74
N GLY A 55 22.28 13.47 12.23
CA GLY A 55 22.48 14.91 12.43
C GLY A 55 22.44 15.78 11.17
N ARG A 56 21.89 15.29 10.05
CA ARG A 56 21.81 16.08 8.80
C ARG A 56 20.72 17.15 8.93
N MET A 57 21.10 18.39 9.28
CA MET A 57 20.20 19.54 9.53
C MET A 57 19.14 19.78 8.44
N GLU A 58 19.45 19.52 7.16
CA GLU A 58 18.49 19.64 6.03
C GLU A 58 17.26 18.70 6.14
N SER A 59 17.36 17.65 6.97
CA SER A 59 16.27 16.70 7.16
C SER A 59 15.24 17.17 8.19
N ILE A 60 15.55 18.04 9.16
CA ILE A 60 14.67 18.25 10.32
C ILE A 60 13.34 18.96 9.97
N GLU A 61 13.36 20.00 9.13
CA GLU A 61 12.13 20.74 8.78
C GLU A 61 11.22 20.00 7.77
N THR A 62 11.81 19.18 6.88
CA THR A 62 11.05 18.40 5.87
C THR A 62 10.72 16.97 6.34
N SER A 63 11.17 16.57 7.54
CA SER A 63 11.04 15.19 8.02
C SER A 63 9.63 14.76 8.37
N SER A 64 8.85 15.64 9.03
CA SER A 64 7.45 15.34 9.37
C SER A 64 6.65 15.08 8.09
N LEU A 65 6.76 15.99 7.12
CA LEU A 65 6.10 15.88 5.83
C LEU A 65 6.50 14.61 5.07
N HIS A 66 7.78 14.21 5.12
CA HIS A 66 8.21 12.98 4.46
C HIS A 66 7.55 11.73 5.04
N LEU A 67 7.52 11.61 6.36
CA LEU A 67 6.89 10.48 7.04
C LEU A 67 5.37 10.47 6.84
N ASP A 68 4.75 11.64 6.81
CA ASP A 68 3.32 11.79 6.52
C ASP A 68 3.01 11.34 5.09
N MET A 69 3.79 11.77 4.09
CA MET A 69 3.65 11.30 2.70
C MET A 69 3.79 9.78 2.57
N LEU A 70 4.74 9.16 3.28
CA LEU A 70 4.89 7.70 3.26
C LEU A 70 3.65 6.99 3.83
N ARG A 71 3.10 7.51 4.94
CA ARG A 71 1.90 6.99 5.58
C ARG A 71 0.67 7.15 4.69
N ASP A 72 0.55 8.29 4.01
CA ASP A 72 -0.57 8.60 3.13
C ASP A 72 -0.51 7.74 1.86
N LEU A 73 0.66 7.56 1.25
CA LEU A 73 0.81 6.63 0.11
C LEU A 73 0.41 5.20 0.49
N LYS A 74 0.79 4.73 1.69
CA LYS A 74 0.36 3.42 2.19
C LYS A 74 -1.17 3.35 2.38
N ARG A 75 -1.80 4.40 2.90
CA ARG A 75 -3.27 4.49 3.04
C ARG A 75 -3.97 4.49 1.67
N ILE A 76 -3.49 5.28 0.72
CA ILE A 76 -4.00 5.32 -0.65
C ILE A 76 -3.97 3.92 -1.26
N ASN A 77 -2.85 3.20 -1.14
CA ASN A 77 -2.77 1.81 -1.62
C ASN A 77 -3.77 0.88 -0.91
N ALA A 78 -4.00 1.05 0.39
CA ALA A 78 -5.00 0.24 1.08
C ALA A 78 -6.42 0.47 0.53
N HIS A 79 -6.77 1.70 0.13
CA HIS A 79 -8.03 2.02 -0.54
C HIS A 79 -8.10 1.52 -1.98
N ILE A 80 -6.99 1.61 -2.73
CA ILE A 80 -6.91 1.04 -4.08
C ILE A 80 -7.18 -0.47 -4.02
N VAL A 81 -6.54 -1.17 -3.08
CA VAL A 81 -6.67 -2.63 -2.93
C VAL A 81 -8.07 -3.06 -2.50
N SER A 82 -8.85 -2.20 -1.81
CA SER A 82 -10.21 -2.60 -1.40
C SER A 82 -11.15 -2.87 -2.57
N VAL A 83 -10.82 -2.41 -3.78
CA VAL A 83 -11.55 -2.75 -5.02
C VAL A 83 -11.47 -4.26 -5.32
N ALA A 84 -10.37 -4.92 -4.96
CA ALA A 84 -10.17 -6.35 -5.21
C ALA A 84 -11.01 -7.24 -4.31
N HIS A 85 -11.35 -6.80 -3.10
CA HIS A 85 -12.08 -7.62 -2.12
C HIS A 85 -13.39 -8.17 -2.70
N PRO A 86 -14.39 -7.38 -3.11
CA PRO A 86 -15.67 -7.93 -3.59
C PRO A 86 -15.52 -8.88 -4.80
N ILE A 87 -14.49 -8.73 -5.62
CA ILE A 87 -14.23 -9.63 -6.76
C ILE A 87 -13.70 -10.99 -6.28
N LEU A 88 -12.86 -10.98 -5.24
CA LEU A 88 -12.37 -12.20 -4.59
C LEU A 88 -13.47 -12.88 -3.78
N ASP A 89 -14.36 -12.11 -3.14
CA ASP A 89 -15.55 -12.60 -2.45
C ASP A 89 -16.47 -13.36 -3.43
N ASP A 90 -16.83 -12.71 -4.55
CA ASP A 90 -17.74 -13.26 -5.57
C ASP A 90 -17.18 -14.51 -6.26
N SER A 91 -15.86 -14.62 -6.39
CA SER A 91 -15.20 -15.79 -7.00
C SER A 91 -15.01 -16.96 -6.01
N GLY A 92 -15.50 -16.83 -4.77
CA GLY A 92 -15.31 -17.83 -3.72
C GLY A 92 -13.85 -17.94 -3.24
N LEU A 93 -13.04 -16.92 -3.53
CA LEU A 93 -11.59 -16.89 -3.28
C LEU A 93 -11.19 -16.09 -2.04
N LEU A 94 -12.16 -15.64 -1.23
CA LEU A 94 -11.89 -15.16 0.12
C LEU A 94 -11.44 -16.31 1.02
N ILE A 95 -10.12 -16.41 1.18
CA ILE A 95 -9.55 -16.92 2.43
C ILE A 95 -9.46 -15.70 3.35
N GLU A 96 -10.32 -15.68 4.37
CA GLU A 96 -10.48 -14.64 5.38
C GLU A 96 -9.12 -14.14 5.92
N SER A 97 -8.62 -12.98 5.47
CA SER A 97 -7.45 -12.36 6.11
C SER A 97 -7.79 -11.53 7.36
N ARG A 98 -9.01 -11.65 7.93
CA ARG A 98 -9.31 -11.15 9.28
C ARG A 98 -10.65 -11.66 9.85
N ILE A 99 -10.53 -12.64 10.75
CA ILE A 99 -11.28 -12.88 12.00
C ILE A 99 -12.70 -12.28 12.08
N ARG A 100 -13.70 -13.17 12.02
CA ARG A 100 -15.00 -12.97 12.68
C ARG A 100 -14.77 -12.94 14.20
N GLN A 101 -14.95 -11.78 14.85
CA GLN A 101 -15.29 -11.81 16.27
C GLN A 101 -16.79 -12.06 16.36
N VAL A 102 -17.12 -13.23 16.86
CA VAL A 102 -18.48 -13.62 17.22
C VAL A 102 -18.90 -12.80 18.43
N GLY A 103 -19.98 -12.02 18.26
CA GLY A 103 -20.80 -11.46 19.33
C GLY A 103 -22.25 -11.66 18.93
#